data_AF-A0A3A0FII0-F1
#
_entry.id   AF-A0A3A0FII0-F1
#
_cell.length_a   1.000
_cell.length_b   1.000
_cell.length_c   1.000
_cell.angle_alpha   90.00
_cell.angle_beta   90.00
_cell.angle_gamma   90.00
#
_symmetry.space_group_name_H-M   'P 1'
#
loop_
_entity.id
_entity.type
_entity.pdbx_description
1 polymer ?
#
loop_
_entity_poly.entity_id
_entity_poly.type
_entity_poly.pdbx_seq_one_letter_code
_entity_poly.pdbx_strand_id
1 'polypeptide(L)'
;MPLYGVAGERIAYEVTPGPEGAPPIVLIHGFTASRASFLSNIPGLSRRFTVVSVELLGHGESDAPAGLDAYAPGPAVARLRGLLDELGYDRVLLCGHSLGAALALRFALDEPERLAGLVVLNSNSAAGTPGWRAATLPGMMAMAAAIREHGVGAMKETRLYPGHSKRLPEEAREALIAGFESARPEGFAGTAEGLVVNVNSWERLPELSTPTLVIIGDRDLDFVKNAPAFVNRLPADLVETFTIEGAGHAANLEQPALFNAAVIGFAEAIGYIEVPEVEVAPPVRSGGLALTAVGGAMVAGGISLLVAAVFIGRSGSGTVTARPEATPVPTRAAAQQVAPVETVSGVRTAGPGSQGAGGAAVQSPSAGAATPTKAPATSTPQPPAPTATTARAANPPQPPQPTATPTPSPTATPQGPYAAISGPAALAAGATGTYLDISQPAHVRSDWTYLGKVTPHQPGVTITFPSAPGCYPVTLTVYFASPPATKAATLNVAVGGASCP
;
A
#
# COMPACT_ATOMS: atom_id res chain seq x y z
N MET A 1 -18.21 -7.56 -19.15
CA MET A 1 -16.80 -7.83 -18.84
C MET A 1 -16.26 -8.82 -19.87
N PRO A 2 -15.04 -8.62 -20.40
CA PRO A 2 -14.41 -9.57 -21.32
C PRO A 2 -14.27 -10.97 -20.71
N LEU A 3 -14.37 -12.00 -21.55
CA LEU A 3 -14.14 -13.39 -21.21
C LEU A 3 -13.04 -13.95 -22.11
N TYR A 4 -12.10 -14.69 -21.53
CA TYR A 4 -11.02 -15.36 -22.25
C TYR A 4 -11.11 -16.88 -22.14
N GLY A 5 -10.85 -17.60 -23.23
CA GLY A 5 -10.74 -19.05 -23.27
C GLY A 5 -11.88 -19.75 -24.03
N VAL A 6 -11.98 -21.07 -23.85
CA VAL A 6 -12.97 -21.93 -24.51
C VAL A 6 -14.31 -21.83 -23.79
N ALA A 7 -15.41 -21.70 -24.54
CA ALA A 7 -16.76 -21.65 -23.98
C ALA A 7 -17.03 -22.83 -23.03
N GLY A 8 -17.51 -22.54 -21.82
CA GLY A 8 -17.67 -23.52 -20.74
C GLY A 8 -16.51 -23.51 -19.74
N GLU A 9 -15.37 -22.92 -20.09
CA GLU A 9 -14.18 -22.79 -19.24
C GLU A 9 -13.54 -21.39 -19.35
N ARG A 10 -14.29 -20.36 -19.75
CA ARG A 10 -13.75 -19.01 -19.86
C ARG A 10 -13.52 -18.39 -18.50
N ILE A 11 -12.45 -17.62 -18.38
CA ILE A 11 -12.21 -16.73 -17.25
C ILE A 11 -12.56 -15.30 -17.61
N ALA A 12 -13.28 -14.63 -16.72
CA ALA A 12 -13.52 -13.21 -16.80
C ALA A 12 -12.31 -12.42 -16.33
N TYR A 13 -12.09 -11.27 -16.96
CA TYR A 13 -11.02 -10.37 -16.57
C TYR A 13 -11.41 -8.92 -16.82
N GLU A 14 -10.76 -8.02 -16.10
CA GLU A 14 -10.90 -6.58 -16.27
C GLU A 14 -9.52 -5.94 -16.38
N VAL A 15 -9.36 -5.04 -17.35
CA VAL A 15 -8.15 -4.26 -17.55
C VAL A 15 -8.45 -2.81 -17.17
N THR A 16 -7.76 -2.31 -16.14
CA THR A 16 -7.72 -0.89 -15.80
C THR A 16 -6.42 -0.31 -16.36
N PRO A 17 -6.48 0.54 -17.40
CA PRO A 17 -5.29 1.12 -18.00
C PRO A 17 -4.50 1.97 -17.01
N GLY A 18 -3.17 1.86 -17.05
CA GLY A 18 -2.28 2.80 -16.41
C GLY A 18 -1.85 3.94 -17.34
N PRO A 19 -0.84 4.73 -16.95
CA PRO A 19 -0.15 5.64 -17.86
C PRO A 19 0.33 4.95 -19.15
N GLU A 20 0.59 5.74 -20.18
CA GLU A 20 1.18 5.22 -21.43
C GLU A 20 2.49 4.48 -21.13
N GLY A 21 2.62 3.25 -21.64
CA GLY A 21 3.79 2.39 -21.38
C GLY A 21 3.82 1.74 -20.00
N ALA A 22 2.82 1.95 -19.13
CA ALA A 22 2.80 1.35 -17.80
C ALA A 22 2.74 -0.19 -17.89
N PRO A 23 3.69 -0.91 -17.26
CA PRO A 23 3.77 -2.34 -17.41
C PRO A 23 2.64 -3.05 -16.65
N PRO A 24 2.29 -4.29 -17.03
CA PRO A 24 1.15 -5.00 -16.45
C PRO A 24 1.42 -5.52 -15.03
N ILE A 25 0.41 -5.41 -14.17
CA ILE A 25 0.26 -6.18 -12.93
C ILE A 25 -1.01 -7.02 -13.00
N VAL A 26 -0.91 -8.31 -12.69
CA VAL A 26 -2.05 -9.23 -12.72
C VAL A 26 -2.44 -9.64 -11.30
N LEU A 27 -3.72 -9.50 -10.97
CA LEU A 27 -4.27 -9.71 -9.64
C LEU A 27 -5.19 -10.94 -9.63
N ILE A 28 -4.88 -11.91 -8.77
CA ILE A 28 -5.64 -13.15 -8.62
C ILE A 28 -6.25 -13.24 -7.22
N HIS A 29 -7.58 -13.34 -7.15
CA HIS A 29 -8.31 -13.42 -5.89
C HIS A 29 -8.27 -14.79 -5.21
N GLY A 30 -8.71 -14.84 -3.95
CA GLY A 30 -8.81 -16.06 -3.14
C GLY A 30 -10.08 -16.88 -3.38
N PHE A 31 -10.19 -18.02 -2.70
CA PHE A 31 -11.41 -18.85 -2.72
C PHE A 31 -12.61 -18.07 -2.16
N THR A 32 -13.80 -18.31 -2.71
CA THR A 32 -15.08 -17.67 -2.37
C THR A 32 -15.12 -16.14 -2.51
N ALA A 33 -14.15 -15.55 -3.20
CA ALA A 33 -14.07 -14.13 -3.46
C ALA A 33 -14.32 -13.81 -4.94
N SER A 34 -13.89 -12.65 -5.41
CA SER A 34 -13.92 -12.25 -6.82
C SER A 34 -12.85 -11.19 -7.05
N ARG A 35 -12.83 -10.54 -8.22
CA ARG A 35 -11.97 -9.36 -8.42
C ARG A 35 -12.24 -8.23 -7.41
N ALA A 36 -13.41 -8.25 -6.75
CA ALA A 36 -13.73 -7.37 -5.64
C ALA A 36 -12.67 -7.40 -4.51
N SER A 37 -11.90 -8.49 -4.41
CA SER A 37 -10.75 -8.61 -3.52
C SER A 37 -9.71 -7.51 -3.70
N PHE A 38 -9.67 -6.77 -4.81
CA PHE A 38 -8.67 -5.75 -5.08
C PHE A 38 -9.25 -4.35 -5.38
N LEU A 39 -10.55 -4.13 -5.18
CA LEU A 39 -11.20 -2.84 -5.53
C LEU A 39 -10.50 -1.63 -4.89
N SER A 40 -10.14 -1.74 -3.61
CA SER A 40 -9.43 -0.67 -2.89
C SER A 40 -7.99 -0.44 -3.37
N ASN A 41 -7.42 -1.37 -4.15
CA ASN A 41 -6.04 -1.33 -4.62
C ASN A 41 -5.91 -0.72 -6.02
N ILE A 42 -6.90 -0.99 -6.89
CA ILE A 42 -6.89 -0.57 -8.31
C ILE A 42 -6.59 0.93 -8.48
N PRO A 43 -7.21 1.89 -7.74
CA PRO A 43 -6.93 3.32 -7.92
C PRO A 43 -5.50 3.75 -7.56
N GLY A 44 -4.82 2.98 -6.69
CA GLY A 44 -3.42 3.23 -6.32
C GLY A 44 -2.45 2.58 -7.29
N LEU A 45 -2.69 1.31 -7.64
CA LEU A 45 -1.83 0.53 -8.53
C LEU A 45 -1.90 1.03 -9.98
N SER A 46 -3.08 1.43 -10.47
CA SER A 46 -3.25 1.94 -11.85
C SER A 46 -2.47 3.23 -12.14
N ARG A 47 -1.93 3.90 -11.12
CA ARG A 47 -1.05 5.07 -11.31
C ARG A 47 0.33 4.69 -11.83
N ARG A 48 0.71 3.41 -11.70
CA ARG A 48 2.05 2.89 -12.01
C ARG A 48 2.01 1.67 -12.93
N PHE A 49 0.90 0.96 -12.98
CA PHE A 49 0.73 -0.26 -13.75
C PHE A 49 -0.53 -0.20 -14.62
N THR A 50 -0.54 -1.00 -15.68
CA THR A 50 -1.80 -1.48 -16.25
C THR A 50 -2.29 -2.64 -15.40
N VAL A 51 -3.44 -2.50 -14.74
CA VAL A 51 -3.93 -3.50 -13.77
C VAL A 51 -4.88 -4.47 -14.45
N VAL A 52 -4.57 -5.76 -14.41
CA VAL A 52 -5.43 -6.85 -14.89
C VAL A 52 -5.96 -7.60 -13.68
N SER A 53 -7.27 -7.60 -13.46
CA SER A 53 -7.90 -8.42 -12.42
C SER A 53 -8.58 -9.62 -13.05
N VAL A 54 -8.31 -10.82 -12.54
CA VAL A 54 -8.83 -12.08 -13.09
C VAL A 54 -9.79 -12.73 -12.11
N GLU A 55 -10.90 -13.25 -12.64
CA GLU A 55 -11.81 -14.11 -11.88
C GLU A 55 -11.53 -15.58 -12.17
N LEU A 56 -11.28 -16.37 -11.13
CA LEU A 56 -11.07 -17.81 -11.27
C LEU A 56 -12.35 -18.51 -11.75
N LEU A 57 -12.23 -19.69 -12.36
CA LEU A 57 -13.40 -20.50 -12.70
C LEU A 57 -14.32 -20.66 -11.48
N GLY A 58 -15.62 -20.59 -11.73
CA GLY A 58 -16.62 -20.69 -10.67
C GLY A 58 -16.85 -19.43 -9.84
N HIS A 59 -16.12 -18.35 -10.12
CA HIS A 59 -16.21 -17.08 -9.39
C HIS A 59 -16.58 -15.94 -10.33
N GLY A 60 -17.37 -14.98 -9.82
CA GLY A 60 -17.86 -13.84 -10.60
C GLY A 60 -18.49 -14.26 -11.93
N GLU A 61 -18.05 -13.66 -13.02
CA GLU A 61 -18.60 -13.91 -14.37
C GLU A 61 -17.86 -15.01 -15.14
N SER A 62 -16.74 -15.56 -14.61
CA SER A 62 -16.04 -16.70 -15.21
C SER A 62 -16.96 -17.90 -15.29
N ASP A 63 -16.81 -18.78 -16.29
CA ASP A 63 -17.59 -20.02 -16.46
C ASP A 63 -17.39 -20.98 -15.26
N ALA A 64 -18.31 -21.95 -15.08
CA ALA A 64 -18.27 -22.94 -13.98
C ALA A 64 -18.61 -24.34 -14.54
N PRO A 65 -17.65 -24.99 -15.22
CA PRO A 65 -17.87 -26.32 -15.76
C PRO A 65 -18.12 -27.33 -14.63
N ALA A 66 -18.85 -28.40 -14.92
CA ALA A 66 -19.03 -29.53 -13.98
C ALA A 66 -17.84 -30.50 -13.98
N GLY A 67 -17.00 -30.47 -15.03
CA GLY A 67 -15.82 -31.32 -15.13
C GLY A 67 -14.73 -30.88 -14.17
N LEU A 68 -14.28 -31.79 -13.30
CA LEU A 68 -13.28 -31.48 -12.28
C LEU A 68 -11.89 -31.16 -12.86
N ASP A 69 -11.58 -31.73 -14.02
CA ASP A 69 -10.30 -31.52 -14.71
C ASP A 69 -10.04 -30.05 -15.00
N ALA A 70 -11.09 -29.26 -15.31
CA ALA A 70 -10.98 -27.84 -15.59
C ALA A 70 -10.48 -27.01 -14.39
N TYR A 71 -10.68 -27.50 -13.16
CA TYR A 71 -10.24 -26.85 -11.91
C TYR A 71 -8.85 -27.30 -11.47
N ALA A 72 -8.21 -28.24 -12.15
CA ALA A 72 -6.87 -28.67 -11.80
C ALA A 72 -5.84 -27.52 -11.96
N PRO A 73 -4.72 -27.53 -11.20
CA PRO A 73 -3.72 -26.46 -11.25
C PRO A 73 -3.13 -26.22 -12.64
N GLY A 74 -2.86 -27.28 -13.41
CA GLY A 74 -2.31 -27.17 -14.76
C GLY A 74 -3.21 -26.38 -15.72
N PRO A 75 -4.48 -26.77 -15.90
CA PRO A 75 -5.46 -25.97 -16.65
C PRO A 75 -5.63 -24.54 -16.14
N ALA A 76 -5.56 -24.32 -14.82
CA ALA A 76 -5.60 -22.97 -14.26
C ALA A 76 -4.40 -22.10 -14.67
N VAL A 77 -3.18 -22.66 -14.62
CA VAL A 77 -1.96 -22.02 -15.12
C VAL A 77 -2.04 -21.76 -16.62
N ALA A 78 -2.50 -22.75 -17.40
CA ALA A 78 -2.63 -22.63 -18.85
C ALA A 78 -3.61 -21.53 -19.28
N ARG A 79 -4.74 -21.37 -18.57
CA ARG A 79 -5.68 -20.28 -18.80
C ARG A 79 -5.07 -18.91 -18.49
N LEU A 80 -4.31 -18.80 -17.41
CA LEU A 80 -3.61 -17.55 -17.08
C LEU A 80 -2.55 -17.22 -18.14
N ARG A 81 -1.70 -18.19 -18.52
CA ARG A 81 -0.69 -18.02 -19.57
C ARG A 81 -1.33 -17.57 -20.88
N GLY A 82 -2.40 -18.24 -21.29
CA GLY A 82 -3.12 -17.89 -22.50
C GLY A 82 -3.74 -16.49 -22.45
N LEU A 83 -4.25 -16.06 -21.29
CA LEU A 83 -4.74 -14.69 -21.11
C LEU A 83 -3.61 -13.67 -21.26
N LEU A 84 -2.42 -13.95 -20.72
CA LEU A 84 -1.26 -13.08 -20.94
C LEU A 84 -0.89 -12.98 -22.42
N ASP A 85 -0.93 -14.11 -23.14
CA ASP A 85 -0.67 -14.17 -24.58
C ASP A 85 -1.71 -13.34 -25.37
N GLU A 86 -2.99 -13.45 -25.04
CA GLU A 86 -4.08 -12.67 -25.65
C GLU A 86 -3.93 -11.16 -25.43
N LEU A 87 -3.49 -10.77 -24.22
CA LEU A 87 -3.27 -9.37 -23.86
C LEU A 87 -1.94 -8.82 -24.39
N GLY A 88 -1.10 -9.67 -25.00
CA GLY A 88 0.22 -9.29 -25.51
C GLY A 88 1.23 -8.96 -24.41
N TYR A 89 1.10 -9.58 -23.24
CA TYR A 89 2.01 -9.38 -22.11
C TYR A 89 3.04 -10.49 -22.01
N ASP A 90 4.27 -10.20 -22.41
CA ASP A 90 5.40 -11.14 -22.33
C ASP A 90 5.82 -11.39 -20.88
N ARG A 91 5.91 -10.33 -20.07
CA ARG A 91 6.37 -10.37 -18.69
C ARG A 91 5.48 -9.52 -17.80
N VAL A 92 5.05 -10.06 -16.65
CA VAL A 92 4.14 -9.38 -15.73
C VAL A 92 4.63 -9.39 -14.28
N LEU A 93 4.17 -8.43 -13.47
CA LEU A 93 4.16 -8.60 -12.02
C LEU A 93 2.90 -9.39 -11.65
N LEU A 94 3.06 -10.57 -11.05
CA LEU A 94 1.94 -11.42 -10.69
C LEU A 94 1.66 -11.34 -9.20
N CYS A 95 0.45 -10.95 -8.82
CA CYS A 95 0.03 -10.83 -7.43
C CYS A 95 -1.16 -11.75 -7.16
N GLY A 96 -1.06 -12.57 -6.12
CA GLY A 96 -2.15 -13.44 -5.69
C GLY A 96 -2.46 -13.29 -4.22
N HIS A 97 -3.75 -13.39 -3.89
CA HIS A 97 -4.25 -13.44 -2.51
C HIS A 97 -4.77 -14.84 -2.18
N SER A 98 -4.36 -15.40 -1.05
CA SER A 98 -4.88 -16.68 -0.53
C SER A 98 -4.75 -17.80 -1.58
N LEU A 99 -5.85 -18.40 -2.05
CA LEU A 99 -5.83 -19.37 -3.14
C LEU A 99 -5.12 -18.83 -4.40
N GLY A 100 -5.40 -17.58 -4.78
CA GLY A 100 -4.76 -16.93 -5.92
C GLY A 100 -3.25 -16.80 -5.75
N ALA A 101 -2.75 -16.66 -4.51
CA ALA A 101 -1.30 -16.64 -4.24
C ALA A 101 -0.65 -18.00 -4.46
N ALA A 102 -1.34 -19.09 -4.10
CA ALA A 102 -0.83 -20.43 -4.36
C ALA A 102 -0.83 -20.75 -5.85
N LEU A 103 -1.84 -20.29 -6.59
CA LEU A 103 -1.87 -20.40 -8.06
C LEU A 103 -0.78 -19.54 -8.70
N ALA A 104 -0.56 -18.31 -8.23
CA ALA A 104 0.51 -17.43 -8.71
C ALA A 104 1.89 -18.03 -8.46
N LEU A 105 2.10 -18.63 -7.29
CA LEU A 105 3.33 -19.34 -6.96
C LEU A 105 3.54 -20.57 -7.85
N ARG A 106 2.48 -21.32 -8.13
CA ARG A 106 2.55 -22.43 -9.09
C ARG A 106 2.89 -21.94 -10.49
N PHE A 107 2.27 -20.85 -10.94
CA PHE A 107 2.61 -20.21 -12.21
C PHE A 107 4.09 -19.79 -12.25
N ALA A 108 4.62 -19.19 -11.19
CA ALA A 108 6.02 -18.78 -11.11
C ALA A 108 7.01 -19.97 -11.20
N LEU A 109 6.61 -21.14 -10.71
CA LEU A 109 7.40 -22.37 -10.81
C LEU A 109 7.32 -23.04 -12.18
N ASP A 110 6.20 -22.86 -12.88
CA ASP A 110 5.95 -23.49 -14.18
C ASP A 110 6.39 -22.59 -15.35
N GLU A 111 6.32 -21.26 -15.20
CA GLU A 111 6.53 -20.25 -16.25
C GLU A 111 7.38 -19.04 -15.73
N PRO A 112 8.56 -19.25 -15.12
CA PRO A 112 9.32 -18.18 -14.45
C PRO A 112 9.73 -17.03 -15.38
N GLU A 113 9.96 -17.29 -16.66
CA GLU A 113 10.32 -16.30 -17.68
C GLU A 113 9.21 -15.29 -17.97
N ARG A 114 7.96 -15.66 -17.68
CA ARG A 114 6.79 -14.81 -17.84
C ARG A 114 6.62 -13.81 -16.70
N LEU A 115 7.45 -13.88 -15.66
CA LEU A 115 7.32 -13.06 -14.46
C LEU A 115 8.48 -12.09 -14.27
N ALA A 116 8.11 -10.83 -14.00
CA ALA A 116 8.99 -9.82 -13.45
C ALA A 116 9.26 -10.04 -11.98
N GLY A 117 8.18 -10.32 -11.25
CA GLY A 117 8.17 -10.63 -9.83
C GLY A 117 6.87 -11.31 -9.45
N LEU A 118 6.86 -11.85 -8.24
CA LEU A 118 5.71 -12.51 -7.62
C LEU A 118 5.36 -11.80 -6.31
N VAL A 119 4.07 -11.55 -6.07
CA VAL A 119 3.56 -11.07 -4.78
C VAL A 119 2.63 -12.11 -4.19
N VAL A 120 3.00 -12.66 -3.03
CA VAL A 120 2.22 -13.64 -2.28
C VAL A 120 1.59 -12.96 -1.07
N LEU A 121 0.26 -12.84 -1.07
CA LEU A 121 -0.49 -12.28 0.05
C LEU A 121 -1.27 -13.36 0.80
N ASN A 122 -0.97 -13.53 2.10
CA ASN A 122 -1.78 -14.30 3.06
C ASN A 122 -2.32 -15.65 2.55
N SER A 123 -1.44 -16.64 2.32
CA SER A 123 -1.83 -17.89 1.67
C SER A 123 -1.38 -19.16 2.41
N ASN A 124 -2.35 -19.81 3.05
CA ASN A 124 -2.15 -21.13 3.66
C ASN A 124 -2.05 -22.26 2.62
N SER A 125 -2.67 -22.13 1.45
CA SER A 125 -2.51 -23.12 0.37
C SER A 125 -1.13 -23.04 -0.28
N ALA A 126 -0.48 -21.86 -0.30
CA ALA A 126 0.93 -21.72 -0.67
C ALA A 126 1.86 -22.27 0.42
N ALA A 127 1.59 -21.92 1.69
CA ALA A 127 2.38 -22.31 2.86
C ALA A 127 2.05 -23.70 3.43
N GLY A 128 1.24 -24.51 2.74
CA GLY A 128 0.84 -25.83 3.21
C GLY A 128 2.04 -26.79 3.27
N THR A 129 2.42 -27.24 4.47
CA THR A 129 3.54 -28.17 4.69
C THR A 129 3.23 -29.59 4.19
N PRO A 130 4.20 -30.52 4.19
CA PRO A 130 3.94 -31.90 3.79
C PRO A 130 2.82 -32.50 4.64
N GLY A 131 1.83 -33.10 3.97
CA GLY A 131 0.60 -33.58 4.62
C GLY A 131 -0.56 -32.59 4.65
N TRP A 132 -0.36 -31.32 4.28
CA TRP A 132 -1.42 -30.31 4.19
C TRP A 132 -2.58 -30.76 3.31
N ARG A 133 -2.28 -31.32 2.14
CA ARG A 133 -3.32 -31.85 1.24
C ARG A 133 -4.13 -32.95 1.93
N ALA A 134 -3.48 -33.92 2.57
CA ALA A 134 -4.15 -35.02 3.24
C ALA A 134 -5.05 -34.52 4.39
N ALA A 135 -4.62 -33.50 5.12
CA ALA A 135 -5.40 -32.87 6.19
C ALA A 135 -6.58 -32.03 5.66
N THR A 136 -6.40 -31.34 4.52
CA THR A 136 -7.39 -30.40 3.97
C THR A 136 -8.45 -31.09 3.11
N LEU A 137 -8.08 -32.20 2.45
CA LEU A 137 -8.92 -32.90 1.48
C LEU A 137 -10.29 -33.31 2.03
N PRO A 138 -10.43 -33.97 3.20
CA PRO A 138 -11.75 -34.39 3.69
C PRO A 138 -12.70 -33.19 3.92
N GLY A 139 -12.17 -32.09 4.45
CA GLY A 139 -12.94 -30.88 4.71
C GLY A 139 -13.41 -30.20 3.42
N MET A 140 -12.56 -30.12 2.40
CA MET A 140 -12.91 -29.54 1.10
C MET A 140 -13.91 -30.41 0.33
N MET A 141 -13.81 -31.74 0.42
CA MET A 141 -14.79 -32.66 -0.17
C MET A 141 -16.15 -32.54 0.51
N ALA A 142 -16.19 -32.50 1.85
CA ALA A 142 -17.44 -32.31 2.60
C ALA A 142 -18.07 -30.94 2.30
N MET A 143 -17.25 -29.90 2.20
CA MET A 143 -17.67 -28.56 1.82
C MET A 143 -18.28 -28.53 0.41
N ALA A 144 -17.62 -29.13 -0.56
CA ALA A 144 -18.11 -29.18 -1.94
C ALA A 144 -19.42 -29.98 -2.05
N ALA A 145 -19.55 -31.10 -1.33
CA ALA A 145 -20.80 -31.83 -1.25
C ALA A 145 -21.94 -30.97 -0.68
N ALA A 146 -21.69 -30.27 0.44
CA ALA A 146 -22.68 -29.38 1.05
C ALA A 146 -23.06 -28.21 0.13
N ILE A 147 -22.10 -27.64 -0.60
CA ILE A 147 -22.36 -26.58 -1.60
C ILE A 147 -23.23 -27.10 -2.74
N ARG A 148 -22.98 -28.31 -3.24
CA ARG A 148 -23.81 -28.89 -4.31
C ARG A 148 -25.23 -29.21 -3.82
N GLU A 149 -25.37 -29.67 -2.57
CA GLU A 149 -26.67 -30.04 -2.00
C GLU A 149 -27.53 -28.82 -1.60
N HIS A 150 -26.92 -27.82 -0.99
CA HIS A 150 -27.63 -26.70 -0.36
C HIS A 150 -27.31 -25.33 -0.98
N GLY A 151 -26.54 -25.31 -2.07
CA GLY A 151 -26.06 -24.10 -2.71
C GLY A 151 -24.97 -23.37 -1.91
N VAL A 152 -24.56 -22.20 -2.40
CA VAL A 152 -23.56 -21.34 -1.73
C VAL A 152 -24.04 -20.83 -0.36
N GLY A 153 -25.34 -20.94 -0.05
CA GLY A 153 -25.90 -20.65 1.26
C GLY A 153 -25.31 -21.52 2.38
N ALA A 154 -24.89 -22.75 2.08
CA ALA A 154 -24.21 -23.64 3.03
C ALA A 154 -22.94 -23.02 3.64
N MET A 155 -22.33 -22.08 2.92
CA MET A 155 -21.07 -21.46 3.28
C MET A 155 -21.24 -20.20 4.13
N LYS A 156 -22.47 -19.69 4.29
CA LYS A 156 -22.74 -18.43 5.02
C LYS A 156 -22.40 -18.50 6.51
N GLU A 157 -22.45 -19.68 7.13
CA GLU A 157 -22.07 -19.85 8.55
C GLU A 157 -20.56 -20.04 8.74
N THR A 158 -19.79 -20.12 7.65
CA THR A 158 -18.34 -20.31 7.71
C THR A 158 -17.60 -18.98 7.73
N ARG A 159 -16.36 -18.98 8.22
CA ARG A 159 -15.46 -17.82 8.17
C ARG A 159 -15.11 -17.34 6.75
N LEU A 160 -15.44 -18.12 5.72
CA LEU A 160 -15.17 -17.80 4.31
C LEU A 160 -16.22 -16.83 3.74
N TYR A 161 -17.37 -16.69 4.41
CA TYR A 161 -18.38 -15.73 3.98
C TYR A 161 -17.93 -14.29 4.30
N PRO A 162 -17.78 -13.40 3.30
CA PRO A 162 -17.28 -12.04 3.50
C PRO A 162 -18.13 -11.20 4.45
N GLY A 163 -19.43 -11.51 4.59
CA GLY A 163 -20.37 -10.78 5.42
C GLY A 163 -20.04 -10.79 6.91
N HIS A 164 -19.23 -11.74 7.39
CA HIS A 164 -18.77 -11.79 8.78
C HIS A 164 -17.60 -10.86 9.09
N SER A 165 -16.93 -10.33 8.07
CA SER A 165 -15.81 -9.43 8.29
C SER A 165 -16.28 -8.07 8.83
N LYS A 166 -15.61 -7.60 9.88
CA LYS A 166 -15.81 -6.28 10.49
C LYS A 166 -14.71 -5.28 10.13
N ARG A 167 -13.68 -5.72 9.40
CA ARG A 167 -12.50 -4.91 9.04
C ARG A 167 -12.49 -4.47 7.59
N LEU A 168 -13.30 -5.08 6.75
CA LEU A 168 -13.40 -4.71 5.34
C LEU A 168 -14.08 -3.35 5.20
N PRO A 169 -13.61 -2.47 4.29
CA PRO A 169 -14.36 -1.30 3.85
C PRO A 169 -15.74 -1.72 3.33
N GLU A 170 -16.78 -0.93 3.60
CA GLU A 170 -18.17 -1.31 3.29
C GLU A 170 -18.37 -1.65 1.81
N GLU A 171 -17.90 -0.79 0.89
CA GLU A 171 -18.03 -0.99 -0.54
C GLU A 171 -17.39 -2.32 -1.01
N ALA A 172 -16.17 -2.60 -0.56
CA ALA A 172 -15.49 -3.85 -0.90
C ALA A 172 -16.20 -5.07 -0.28
N ARG A 173 -16.73 -4.93 0.95
CA ARG A 173 -17.49 -5.97 1.64
C ARG A 173 -18.80 -6.28 0.91
N GLU A 174 -19.57 -5.28 0.51
CA GLU A 174 -20.81 -5.44 -0.24
C GLU A 174 -20.55 -6.11 -1.60
N ALA A 175 -19.52 -5.69 -2.32
CA ALA A 175 -19.15 -6.29 -3.60
C ALA A 175 -18.72 -7.76 -3.45
N LEU A 176 -17.96 -8.09 -2.40
CA LEU A 176 -17.58 -9.46 -2.09
C LEU A 176 -18.77 -10.34 -1.69
N ILE A 177 -19.72 -9.80 -0.91
CA ILE A 177 -20.98 -10.50 -0.58
C ILE A 177 -21.78 -10.77 -1.85
N ALA A 178 -21.96 -9.77 -2.71
CA ALA A 178 -22.70 -9.93 -3.96
C ALA A 178 -22.05 -10.98 -4.87
N GLY A 179 -20.73 -10.96 -5.02
CA GLY A 179 -19.97 -11.97 -5.77
C GLY A 179 -20.10 -13.37 -5.18
N PHE A 180 -20.07 -13.49 -3.85
CA PHE A 180 -20.26 -14.76 -3.17
C PHE A 180 -21.67 -15.33 -3.37
N GLU A 181 -22.71 -14.49 -3.21
CA GLU A 181 -24.11 -14.91 -3.28
C GLU A 181 -24.57 -15.23 -4.70
N SER A 182 -23.94 -14.61 -5.72
CA SER A 182 -24.19 -14.90 -7.14
C SER A 182 -23.36 -16.05 -7.70
N ALA A 183 -22.40 -16.57 -6.93
CA ALA A 183 -21.54 -17.65 -7.38
C ALA A 183 -22.32 -18.93 -7.68
N ARG A 184 -21.89 -19.66 -8.71
CA ARG A 184 -22.50 -20.93 -9.09
C ARG A 184 -21.98 -22.03 -8.16
N PRO A 185 -22.86 -22.84 -7.52
CA PRO A 185 -22.44 -23.88 -6.58
C PRO A 185 -21.39 -24.83 -7.14
N GLU A 186 -21.55 -25.27 -8.40
CA GLU A 186 -20.59 -26.14 -9.06
C GLU A 186 -19.20 -25.51 -9.18
N GLY A 187 -19.15 -24.18 -9.34
CA GLY A 187 -17.92 -23.41 -9.39
C GLY A 187 -17.12 -23.45 -8.09
N PHE A 188 -17.79 -23.19 -6.97
CA PHE A 188 -17.15 -23.25 -5.65
C PHE A 188 -16.78 -24.69 -5.28
N ALA A 189 -17.67 -25.65 -5.55
CA ALA A 189 -17.41 -27.06 -5.29
C ALA A 189 -16.21 -27.58 -6.11
N GLY A 190 -16.20 -27.34 -7.43
CA GLY A 190 -15.09 -27.71 -8.31
C GLY A 190 -13.78 -27.03 -7.92
N THR A 191 -13.81 -25.77 -7.49
CA THR A 191 -12.60 -25.09 -6.99
C THR A 191 -12.07 -25.71 -5.70
N ALA A 192 -12.94 -26.04 -4.74
CA ALA A 192 -12.55 -26.68 -3.49
C ALA A 192 -11.90 -28.05 -3.72
N GLU A 193 -12.48 -28.85 -4.63
CA GLU A 193 -12.07 -30.22 -4.91
C GLU A 193 -10.89 -30.34 -5.88
N GLY A 194 -10.87 -29.49 -6.91
CA GLY A 194 -9.92 -29.54 -8.02
C GLY A 194 -8.71 -28.63 -7.85
N LEU A 195 -8.90 -27.44 -7.27
CA LEU A 195 -7.84 -26.43 -7.19
C LEU A 195 -7.25 -26.32 -5.79
N VAL A 196 -8.07 -26.01 -4.77
CA VAL A 196 -7.59 -25.69 -3.40
C VAL A 196 -6.67 -26.79 -2.90
N VAL A 197 -7.11 -28.04 -2.94
CA VAL A 197 -6.36 -29.18 -2.39
C VAL A 197 -5.14 -29.58 -3.22
N ASN A 198 -5.04 -29.15 -4.48
CA ASN A 198 -4.01 -29.64 -5.42
C ASN A 198 -2.99 -28.57 -5.84
N VAL A 199 -3.24 -27.28 -5.58
CA VAL A 199 -2.37 -26.17 -6.04
C VAL A 199 -1.09 -26.00 -5.22
N ASN A 200 -1.04 -26.56 -4.00
CA ASN A 200 0.13 -26.47 -3.13
C ASN A 200 1.40 -27.00 -3.83
N SER A 201 2.49 -26.27 -3.69
CA SER A 201 3.77 -26.54 -4.36
C SER A 201 4.94 -26.62 -3.39
N TRP A 202 4.69 -27.05 -2.14
CA TRP A 202 5.65 -27.03 -1.04
C TRP A 202 7.02 -27.63 -1.37
N GLU A 203 7.03 -28.80 -2.03
CA GLU A 203 8.27 -29.52 -2.34
C GLU A 203 9.13 -28.78 -3.37
N ARG A 204 8.51 -27.97 -4.23
CA ARG A 204 9.14 -27.23 -5.32
C ARG A 204 9.52 -25.80 -4.94
N LEU A 205 9.17 -25.31 -3.75
CA LEU A 205 9.50 -23.95 -3.32
C LEU A 205 10.99 -23.58 -3.45
N PRO A 206 11.97 -24.48 -3.22
CA PRO A 206 13.38 -24.17 -3.45
C PRO A 206 13.78 -23.99 -4.93
N GLU A 207 12.92 -24.39 -5.88
CA GLU A 207 13.14 -24.24 -7.33
C GLU A 207 12.77 -22.84 -7.83
N LEU A 208 12.12 -22.02 -7.00
CA LEU A 208 11.64 -20.69 -7.39
C LEU A 208 12.82 -19.82 -7.83
N SER A 209 12.72 -19.20 -9.01
CA SER A 209 13.76 -18.31 -9.55
C SER A 209 13.29 -16.87 -9.74
N THR A 210 12.04 -16.59 -9.36
CA THR A 210 11.39 -15.29 -9.50
C THR A 210 11.57 -14.45 -8.22
N PRO A 211 11.99 -13.18 -8.31
CA PRO A 211 11.93 -12.26 -7.17
C PRO A 211 10.54 -12.25 -6.56
N THR A 212 10.43 -12.35 -5.24
CA THR A 212 9.16 -12.58 -4.55
C THR A 212 9.00 -11.70 -3.32
N LEU A 213 7.89 -10.98 -3.26
CA LEU A 213 7.43 -10.29 -2.05
C LEU A 213 6.37 -11.13 -1.35
N VAL A 214 6.60 -11.49 -0.10
CA VAL A 214 5.61 -12.14 0.77
C VAL A 214 5.01 -11.10 1.71
N ILE A 215 3.72 -10.81 1.53
CA ILE A 215 2.97 -9.88 2.38
C ILE A 215 2.17 -10.66 3.43
N ILE A 216 2.35 -10.30 4.71
CA ILE A 216 1.75 -10.96 5.87
C ILE A 216 0.87 -9.95 6.60
N GLY A 217 -0.43 -10.24 6.75
CA GLY A 217 -1.26 -9.57 7.74
C GLY A 217 -1.08 -10.22 9.10
N ASP A 218 -0.63 -9.47 10.12
CA ASP A 218 -0.29 -10.05 11.44
C ASP A 218 -1.50 -10.61 12.22
N ARG A 219 -2.73 -10.32 11.78
CA ARG A 219 -3.99 -10.87 12.31
C ARG A 219 -4.55 -12.02 11.49
N ASP A 220 -3.89 -12.45 10.42
CA ASP A 220 -4.19 -13.72 9.77
C ASP A 220 -3.48 -14.86 10.52
N LEU A 221 -4.03 -15.23 11.67
CA LEU A 221 -3.37 -16.17 12.60
C LEU A 221 -3.08 -17.55 11.98
N ASP A 222 -3.89 -17.98 11.01
CA ASP A 222 -3.65 -19.23 10.29
C ASP A 222 -2.37 -19.10 9.45
N PHE A 223 -2.24 -18.01 8.68
CA PHE A 223 -1.05 -17.79 7.85
C PHE A 223 0.18 -17.43 8.67
N VAL A 224 0.06 -16.56 9.67
CA VAL A 224 1.17 -16.18 10.58
C VAL A 224 1.83 -17.40 11.20
N LYS A 225 1.05 -18.45 11.55
CA LYS A 225 1.59 -19.71 12.06
C LYS A 225 2.47 -20.44 11.04
N ASN A 226 2.11 -20.40 9.77
CA ASN A 226 2.78 -21.16 8.70
C ASN A 226 3.85 -20.33 7.96
N ALA A 227 3.78 -19.00 8.02
CA ALA A 227 4.64 -18.07 7.30
C ALA A 227 6.13 -18.29 7.56
N PRO A 228 6.62 -18.52 8.80
CA PRO A 228 8.04 -18.76 9.03
C PRO A 228 8.57 -19.99 8.28
N ALA A 229 7.84 -21.11 8.32
CA ALA A 229 8.25 -22.33 7.62
C ALA A 229 8.21 -22.15 6.10
N PHE A 230 7.21 -21.42 5.60
CA PHE A 230 7.08 -21.09 4.18
C PHE A 230 8.22 -20.20 3.69
N VAL A 231 8.50 -19.07 4.37
CA VAL A 231 9.58 -18.13 4.01
C VAL A 231 10.93 -18.82 4.07
N ASN A 232 11.21 -19.62 5.12
CA ASN A 232 12.46 -20.35 5.26
C ASN A 232 12.69 -21.42 4.17
N ARG A 233 11.64 -21.83 3.45
CA ARG A 233 11.72 -22.84 2.40
C ARG A 233 12.01 -22.22 1.02
N LEU A 234 11.73 -20.93 0.85
CA LEU A 234 12.00 -20.19 -0.38
C LEU A 234 13.49 -19.77 -0.45
N PRO A 235 14.02 -19.44 -1.64
CA PRO A 235 15.39 -18.94 -1.78
C PRO A 235 15.56 -17.56 -1.14
N ALA A 236 16.42 -17.49 -0.13
CA ALA A 236 16.55 -16.31 0.73
C ALA A 236 17.04 -15.04 -0.01
N ASP A 237 17.75 -15.20 -1.12
CA ASP A 237 18.27 -14.12 -1.96
C ASP A 237 17.22 -13.53 -2.91
N LEU A 238 16.08 -14.21 -3.08
CA LEU A 238 14.99 -13.78 -3.96
C LEU A 238 13.75 -13.31 -3.21
N VAL A 239 13.73 -13.41 -1.88
CA VAL A 239 12.51 -13.20 -1.09
C VAL A 239 12.64 -12.02 -0.15
N GLU A 240 11.69 -11.10 -0.27
CA GLU A 240 11.44 -10.05 0.71
C GLU A 240 10.13 -10.36 1.46
N THR A 241 10.06 -9.96 2.73
CA THR A 241 8.84 -10.09 3.54
C THR A 241 8.39 -8.73 4.04
N PHE A 242 7.08 -8.47 3.95
CA PHE A 242 6.47 -7.24 4.44
C PHE A 242 5.28 -7.56 5.33
N THR A 243 5.27 -7.06 6.57
CA THR A 243 4.17 -7.31 7.51
C THR A 243 3.28 -6.08 7.64
N ILE A 244 2.00 -6.24 7.34
CA ILE A 244 0.97 -5.23 7.56
C ILE A 244 0.40 -5.43 8.97
N GLU A 245 0.92 -4.65 9.92
CA GLU A 245 0.46 -4.67 11.32
C GLU A 245 -1.01 -4.31 11.44
N GLY A 246 -1.77 -5.07 12.23
CA GLY A 246 -3.21 -4.88 12.46
C GLY A 246 -4.12 -5.46 11.37
N ALA A 247 -3.57 -5.96 10.25
CA ALA A 247 -4.35 -6.48 9.14
C ALA A 247 -4.55 -8.00 9.20
N GLY A 248 -5.74 -8.45 8.81
CA GLY A 248 -6.14 -9.85 8.74
C GLY A 248 -5.90 -10.51 7.38
N HIS A 249 -6.74 -11.51 7.08
CA HIS A 249 -6.63 -12.30 5.86
C HIS A 249 -6.69 -11.44 4.60
N ALA A 250 -7.57 -10.44 4.53
CA ALA A 250 -7.72 -9.52 3.41
C ALA A 250 -6.91 -8.24 3.60
N ALA A 251 -5.61 -8.35 3.95
CA ALA A 251 -4.80 -7.20 4.36
C ALA A 251 -4.71 -6.09 3.30
N ASN A 252 -4.80 -6.44 2.03
CA ASN A 252 -4.84 -5.48 0.93
C ASN A 252 -6.12 -4.63 0.89
N LEU A 253 -7.24 -5.13 1.39
CA LEU A 253 -8.49 -4.36 1.52
C LEU A 253 -8.57 -3.62 2.85
N GLU A 254 -8.05 -4.22 3.92
CA GLU A 254 -8.05 -3.62 5.25
C GLU A 254 -7.07 -2.42 5.33
N GLN A 255 -5.91 -2.51 4.65
CA GLN A 255 -4.90 -1.45 4.60
C GLN A 255 -4.33 -1.27 3.18
N PRO A 256 -5.15 -0.76 2.23
CA PRO A 256 -4.79 -0.70 0.82
C PRO A 256 -3.59 0.19 0.53
N ALA A 257 -3.37 1.25 1.30
CA ALA A 257 -2.25 2.15 1.08
C ALA A 257 -0.90 1.46 1.37
N LEU A 258 -0.78 0.69 2.46
CA LEU A 258 0.44 -0.07 2.77
C LEU A 258 0.68 -1.19 1.77
N PHE A 259 -0.36 -1.92 1.43
CA PHE A 259 -0.26 -2.97 0.42
C PHE A 259 0.22 -2.41 -0.92
N ASN A 260 -0.40 -1.32 -1.41
CA ASN A 260 -0.03 -0.71 -2.68
C ASN A 260 1.41 -0.17 -2.63
N ALA A 261 1.81 0.48 -1.53
CA ALA A 261 3.18 0.98 -1.35
C ALA A 261 4.20 -0.15 -1.37
N ALA A 262 3.91 -1.27 -0.70
CA ALA A 262 4.80 -2.43 -0.70
C ALA A 262 4.95 -3.07 -2.09
N VAL A 263 3.84 -3.21 -2.83
CA VAL A 263 3.86 -3.74 -4.20
C VAL A 263 4.63 -2.82 -5.15
N ILE A 264 4.40 -1.50 -5.06
CA ILE A 264 5.10 -0.50 -5.90
C ILE A 264 6.58 -0.46 -5.57
N GLY A 265 6.95 -0.38 -4.28
CA GLY A 265 8.33 -0.36 -3.85
C GLY A 265 9.09 -1.62 -4.23
N PHE A 266 8.46 -2.79 -4.13
CA PHE A 266 9.04 -4.04 -4.61
C PHE A 266 9.26 -4.03 -6.13
N ALA A 267 8.29 -3.54 -6.91
CA ALA A 267 8.43 -3.43 -8.36
C ALA A 267 9.57 -2.47 -8.77
N GLU A 268 9.78 -1.40 -8.01
CA GLU A 268 10.92 -0.48 -8.19
C GLU A 268 12.25 -1.16 -7.83
N ALA A 269 12.29 -1.88 -6.71
CA ALA A 269 13.50 -2.55 -6.22
C ALA A 269 14.03 -3.62 -7.19
N ILE A 270 13.12 -4.34 -7.87
CA ILE A 270 13.48 -5.35 -8.89
C ILE A 270 13.67 -4.74 -10.29
N GLY A 271 13.57 -3.41 -10.42
CA GLY A 271 13.74 -2.69 -11.69
C GLY A 271 12.63 -2.96 -12.71
N TYR A 272 11.44 -3.37 -12.27
CA TYR A 272 10.30 -3.62 -13.17
C TYR A 272 9.58 -2.34 -13.58
N ILE A 273 9.56 -1.33 -12.70
CA ILE A 273 9.09 0.02 -13.02
C ILE A 273 10.18 1.03 -12.71
N GLU A 274 10.19 2.12 -13.47
CA GLU A 274 11.13 3.22 -13.25
C GLU A 274 10.77 4.00 -11.99
N VAL A 275 11.79 4.32 -11.21
CA VAL A 275 11.68 5.32 -10.15
C VAL A 275 11.61 6.68 -10.86
N PRO A 276 10.54 7.48 -10.69
CA PRO A 276 10.39 8.72 -11.44
C PRO A 276 11.58 9.64 -11.19
N GLU A 277 12.26 10.07 -12.27
CA GLU A 277 13.30 11.08 -12.18
C GLU A 277 12.69 12.41 -11.71
N VAL A 278 13.26 13.00 -10.67
CA VAL A 278 12.90 14.35 -10.23
C VAL A 278 13.58 15.34 -11.18
N GLU A 279 12.82 15.95 -12.08
CA GLU A 279 13.33 17.00 -12.96
C GLU A 279 13.71 18.22 -12.11
N VAL A 280 15.01 18.44 -11.92
CA VAL A 280 15.53 19.61 -11.21
C VAL A 280 15.41 20.81 -12.13
N ALA A 281 14.41 21.65 -11.90
CA ALA A 281 14.28 22.92 -12.60
C ALA A 281 15.59 23.72 -12.50
N PRO A 282 16.12 24.27 -13.61
CA PRO A 282 17.35 25.06 -13.56
C PRO A 282 17.15 26.28 -12.65
N PRO A 283 18.20 26.71 -11.91
CA PRO A 283 18.08 27.84 -11.02
C PRO A 283 17.66 29.08 -11.82
N VAL A 284 16.51 29.65 -11.43
CA VAL A 284 16.07 30.95 -11.92
C VAL A 284 17.18 31.95 -11.57
N ARG A 285 17.87 32.48 -12.57
CA ARG A 285 18.77 33.62 -12.40
C ARG A 285 17.93 34.81 -11.96
N SER A 286 17.89 35.09 -10.67
CA SER A 286 17.43 36.37 -10.17
C SER A 286 18.38 37.44 -10.70
N GLY A 287 17.86 38.28 -11.60
CA GLY A 287 18.56 39.46 -12.09
C GLY A 287 18.97 40.34 -10.91
N GLY A 288 20.24 40.75 -10.90
CA GLY A 288 20.79 41.57 -9.84
C GLY A 288 20.08 42.90 -9.71
N LEU A 289 19.65 43.22 -8.48
CA LEU A 289 19.59 44.61 -8.04
C LEU A 289 20.71 44.82 -7.04
N ALA A 290 21.64 45.69 -7.43
CA ALA A 290 22.64 46.27 -6.55
C ALA A 290 21.94 47.10 -5.47
N LEU A 291 22.25 46.84 -4.20
CA LEU A 291 21.95 47.76 -3.12
C LEU A 291 23.27 48.19 -2.46
N THR A 292 23.60 49.45 -2.69
CA THR A 292 24.74 50.19 -2.14
C THR A 292 24.63 50.32 -0.62
N ALA A 293 25.74 50.07 0.07
CA ALA A 293 25.92 50.26 1.51
C ALA A 293 26.18 51.72 1.89
N VAL A 294 25.57 52.21 2.97
CA VAL A 294 26.12 53.29 3.85
C VAL A 294 25.61 53.13 5.29
N GLY A 295 26.54 52.93 6.24
CA GLY A 295 26.57 53.34 7.67
C GLY A 295 25.58 52.72 8.67
N GLY A 296 25.93 52.26 9.89
CA GLY A 296 27.18 52.23 10.67
C GLY A 296 26.88 51.80 12.14
N ALA A 297 27.87 51.14 12.79
CA ALA A 297 28.17 50.93 14.25
C ALA A 297 27.06 50.44 15.23
N MET A 298 27.21 49.54 16.22
CA MET A 298 28.30 49.02 17.09
C MET A 298 27.97 47.55 17.50
N VAL A 299 28.89 46.57 17.43
CA VAL A 299 29.82 46.00 18.47
C VAL A 299 29.18 45.33 19.71
N ALA A 300 29.34 43.98 19.80
CA ALA A 300 29.87 43.16 20.92
C ALA A 300 29.30 41.72 20.83
N GLY A 301 30.03 40.61 20.89
CA GLY A 301 31.46 40.34 21.06
C GLY A 301 31.79 38.84 20.87
N GLY A 302 33.10 38.56 20.69
CA GLY A 302 33.79 37.26 20.76
C GLY A 302 33.66 36.34 19.54
N ILE A 303 34.62 36.11 18.63
CA ILE A 303 36.11 36.15 18.67
C ILE A 303 36.63 35.25 19.81
N SER A 304 37.38 34.15 19.58
CA SER A 304 38.26 33.93 18.43
C SER A 304 39.11 32.66 18.49
N LEU A 305 39.40 32.17 17.28
CA LEU A 305 40.62 31.58 16.69
C LEU A 305 41.25 30.30 17.27
N LEU A 306 41.55 29.25 16.47
CA LEU A 306 42.46 29.12 15.31
C LEU A 306 43.93 29.01 15.75
N VAL A 307 44.63 27.95 15.31
CA VAL A 307 45.97 27.95 14.67
C VAL A 307 46.62 26.56 14.76
N ALA A 308 47.09 26.11 13.60
CA ALA A 308 47.94 24.95 13.39
C ALA A 308 49.44 25.31 13.58
N ALA A 309 50.26 24.36 14.03
CA ALA A 309 51.53 23.94 13.38
C ALA A 309 52.42 23.08 14.30
N VAL A 310 52.74 21.88 13.80
CA VAL A 310 54.06 21.20 13.73
C VAL A 310 55.11 21.48 14.81
N PHE A 311 55.60 20.42 15.47
CA PHE A 311 57.05 20.21 15.70
C PHE A 311 57.42 18.72 15.86
N ILE A 312 58.63 18.42 15.39
CA ILE A 312 59.35 17.15 15.27
C ILE A 312 60.11 16.83 16.57
N GLY A 313 60.30 15.55 16.91
CA GLY A 313 61.61 15.08 17.41
C GLY A 313 61.70 14.28 18.72
N ARG A 314 61.94 12.97 18.55
CA ARG A 314 63.04 12.16 19.15
C ARG A 314 63.14 11.86 20.67
N SER A 315 63.11 10.54 20.93
CA SER A 315 64.10 9.67 21.63
C SER A 315 64.21 9.60 23.16
N GLY A 316 64.35 8.35 23.65
CA GLY A 316 64.90 7.96 24.96
C GLY A 316 64.17 6.75 25.58
N SER A 317 64.51 5.50 25.23
CA SER A 317 65.49 4.60 25.88
C SER A 317 65.04 3.98 27.21
N GLY A 318 64.93 2.65 27.25
CA GLY A 318 64.75 1.86 28.49
C GLY A 318 64.34 0.40 28.24
N THR A 319 65.32 -0.46 27.97
CA THR A 319 65.24 -1.94 27.95
C THR A 319 64.86 -2.50 29.33
N VAL A 320 64.18 -3.66 29.46
CA VAL A 320 64.80 -4.99 29.63
C VAL A 320 63.72 -6.10 29.62
N THR A 321 63.92 -7.11 28.74
CA THR A 321 63.66 -8.59 28.74
C THR A 321 62.44 -9.18 29.49
N ALA A 322 61.68 -10.18 29.02
CA ALA A 322 61.97 -11.31 28.13
C ALA A 322 60.68 -11.90 27.49
N ARG A 323 60.85 -12.52 26.31
CA ARG A 323 59.92 -13.34 25.49
C ARG A 323 59.97 -14.83 25.93
N PRO A 324 59.16 -15.82 25.43
CA PRO A 324 58.75 -16.00 24.01
C PRO A 324 57.29 -16.49 23.78
N GLU A 325 56.61 -15.99 22.74
CA GLU A 325 56.36 -16.61 21.42
C GLU A 325 55.04 -17.39 21.31
N ALA A 326 54.10 -16.81 20.56
CA ALA A 326 53.45 -17.50 19.43
C ALA A 326 53.08 -16.43 18.38
N THR A 327 53.48 -16.65 17.14
CA THR A 327 53.32 -15.76 15.98
C THR A 327 51.88 -15.69 15.43
N PRO A 328 51.49 -14.59 14.77
CA PRO A 328 50.11 -14.27 14.37
C PRO A 328 49.83 -14.43 12.86
N VAL A 329 48.54 -14.49 12.48
CA VAL A 329 48.01 -14.26 11.12
C VAL A 329 46.71 -13.44 11.23
N PRO A 330 46.40 -12.50 10.31
CA PRO A 330 45.70 -11.25 10.64
C PRO A 330 44.21 -11.25 10.29
N THR A 331 43.39 -10.58 11.11
CA THR A 331 42.06 -10.10 10.72
C THR A 331 42.04 -8.58 10.71
N ARG A 332 41.81 -8.04 9.51
CA ARG A 332 41.73 -6.62 9.18
C ARG A 332 40.31 -6.14 9.56
N ALA A 333 40.17 -5.53 10.73
CA ALA A 333 38.94 -4.81 11.10
C ALA A 333 39.04 -3.39 10.55
N ALA A 334 38.31 -3.10 9.47
CA ALA A 334 38.04 -1.75 9.03
C ALA A 334 36.78 -1.25 9.76
N ALA A 335 36.98 -0.40 10.77
CA ALA A 335 35.91 0.40 11.34
C ALA A 335 35.53 1.48 10.32
N GLN A 336 34.35 1.35 9.71
CA GLN A 336 33.74 2.43 8.94
C GLN A 336 33.29 3.52 9.92
N GLN A 337 33.82 4.72 9.74
CA GLN A 337 33.37 5.92 10.43
C GLN A 337 31.96 6.27 9.98
N VAL A 338 31.06 6.43 10.93
CA VAL A 338 29.70 6.95 10.74
C VAL A 338 29.78 8.43 10.38
N ALA A 339 29.27 8.79 9.21
CA ALA A 339 29.11 10.19 8.80
C ALA A 339 27.98 10.86 9.61
N PRO A 340 28.03 12.18 9.87
CA PRO A 340 27.01 12.88 10.65
C PRO A 340 25.64 12.87 9.95
N VAL A 341 24.59 12.64 10.74
CA VAL A 341 23.18 12.62 10.32
C VAL A 341 22.68 14.07 10.17
N GLU A 342 22.21 14.43 8.97
CA GLU A 342 21.45 15.66 8.77
C GLU A 342 19.96 15.40 9.06
N THR A 343 19.44 16.06 10.10
CA THR A 343 18.01 16.08 10.44
C THR A 343 17.33 17.25 9.74
N VAL A 344 16.27 16.97 8.98
CA VAL A 344 15.37 17.98 8.43
C VAL A 344 14.00 17.81 9.07
N SER A 345 13.47 18.86 9.71
CA SER A 345 12.13 18.85 10.29
C SER A 345 11.06 18.81 9.19
N GLY A 346 10.14 17.85 9.29
CA GLY A 346 9.07 17.65 8.31
C GLY A 346 8.09 18.83 8.24
N VAL A 347 7.55 19.05 7.04
CA VAL A 347 6.57 20.11 6.74
C VAL A 347 5.15 19.56 6.92
N ARG A 348 4.28 20.35 7.54
CA ARG A 348 2.86 20.04 7.74
C ARG A 348 2.08 20.19 6.45
N THR A 349 1.38 19.15 6.02
CA THR A 349 0.27 19.26 5.06
C THR A 349 -1.02 18.87 5.75
N ALA A 350 -1.99 19.79 5.81
CA ALA A 350 -3.30 19.53 6.39
C ALA A 350 -4.14 18.66 5.43
N GLY A 351 -4.62 17.52 5.91
CA GLY A 351 -5.69 16.76 5.26
C GLY A 351 -7.07 17.38 5.53
N PRO A 352 -8.09 17.09 4.70
CA PRO A 352 -9.42 17.69 4.86
C PRO A 352 -10.11 17.15 6.12
N GLY A 353 -10.39 18.05 7.07
CA GLY A 353 -11.11 17.75 8.31
C GLY A 353 -12.63 17.70 8.09
N SER A 354 -13.24 16.62 8.56
CA SER A 354 -14.68 16.47 8.74
C SER A 354 -15.21 17.45 9.79
N GLN A 355 -16.10 18.38 9.42
CA GLN A 355 -16.86 19.18 10.39
C GLN A 355 -18.06 18.38 10.91
N GLY A 356 -18.17 18.35 12.23
CA GLY A 356 -19.19 17.60 12.97
C GLY A 356 -20.58 18.20 12.88
N ALA A 357 -21.57 17.31 12.90
CA ALA A 357 -22.99 17.61 13.02
C ALA A 357 -23.32 18.03 14.47
N GLY A 358 -23.82 19.26 14.62
CA GLY A 358 -24.55 19.71 15.81
C GLY A 358 -26.05 19.57 15.58
N GLY A 359 -26.73 18.85 16.48
CA GLY A 359 -28.15 18.52 16.35
C GLY A 359 -29.11 19.67 16.67
N ALA A 360 -30.33 19.55 16.17
CA ALA A 360 -31.52 20.12 16.79
C ALA A 360 -32.76 19.26 16.45
N ALA A 361 -33.62 19.16 17.45
CA ALA A 361 -34.70 18.23 17.65
C ALA A 361 -36.00 18.57 16.88
N VAL A 362 -36.71 17.51 16.49
CA VAL A 362 -38.18 17.25 16.61
C VAL A 362 -39.16 18.32 16.09
N GLN A 363 -40.00 17.95 15.12
CA GLN A 363 -41.47 17.81 15.22
C GLN A 363 -42.09 17.60 13.83
N SER A 364 -42.83 16.49 13.66
CA SER A 364 -43.90 16.37 12.67
C SER A 364 -45.09 17.26 13.09
N PRO A 365 -45.96 17.67 12.15
CA PRO A 365 -47.16 16.86 11.94
C PRO A 365 -47.65 16.77 10.49
N SER A 366 -48.68 15.94 10.41
CA SER A 366 -49.41 15.30 9.32
C SER A 366 -50.17 16.17 8.31
N ALA A 367 -50.41 15.51 7.17
CA ALA A 367 -51.67 15.42 6.40
C ALA A 367 -52.26 16.65 5.70
N GLY A 368 -52.55 16.46 4.41
CA GLY A 368 -53.41 17.33 3.61
C GLY A 368 -53.45 16.89 2.15
N ALA A 369 -54.37 16.00 1.81
CA ALA A 369 -54.69 15.65 0.43
C ALA A 369 -55.51 16.77 -0.23
N ALA A 370 -55.21 17.11 -1.49
CA ALA A 370 -56.17 17.38 -2.57
C ALA A 370 -55.47 17.92 -3.84
N THR A 371 -55.82 17.31 -4.97
CA THR A 371 -55.61 17.69 -6.38
C THR A 371 -55.99 19.15 -6.71
N PRO A 372 -55.47 19.74 -7.82
CA PRO A 372 -56.30 19.79 -9.04
C PRO A 372 -55.57 19.73 -10.40
N THR A 373 -56.42 19.59 -11.41
CA THR A 373 -56.31 19.45 -12.87
C THR A 373 -55.70 20.60 -13.69
N LYS A 374 -55.08 20.22 -14.82
CA LYS A 374 -54.89 20.86 -16.16
C LYS A 374 -55.24 22.36 -16.39
N ALA A 375 -54.21 23.17 -16.76
CA ALA A 375 -53.92 23.89 -18.04
C ALA A 375 -55.05 24.61 -18.86
N PRO A 376 -54.76 25.51 -19.84
CA PRO A 376 -53.67 26.52 -20.02
C PRO A 376 -54.12 27.89 -20.65
N ALA A 377 -53.12 28.77 -20.92
CA ALA A 377 -52.94 29.62 -22.12
C ALA A 377 -53.35 31.12 -22.16
N THR A 378 -52.36 31.94 -22.60
CA THR A 378 -52.41 33.15 -23.50
C THR A 378 -53.11 34.43 -22.98
N SER A 379 -52.74 35.69 -23.28
CA SER A 379 -51.71 36.39 -24.09
C SER A 379 -51.84 37.92 -23.82
N THR A 380 -50.71 38.65 -23.85
CA THR A 380 -50.37 40.09 -24.18
C THR A 380 -51.44 41.14 -24.61
N PRO A 381 -51.17 42.48 -24.75
CA PRO A 381 -50.09 43.40 -24.29
C PRO A 381 -50.49 44.87 -23.83
N GLN A 382 -49.55 45.56 -23.15
CA GLN A 382 -49.20 47.03 -23.01
C GLN A 382 -50.20 48.22 -23.24
N PRO A 383 -50.09 49.33 -22.46
CA PRO A 383 -49.45 50.59 -22.93
C PRO A 383 -48.68 51.42 -21.83
N PRO A 384 -48.04 52.58 -22.15
CA PRO A 384 -46.82 53.07 -21.50
C PRO A 384 -46.94 54.18 -20.41
N ALA A 385 -45.76 54.55 -19.88
CA ALA A 385 -45.36 55.35 -18.71
C ALA A 385 -46.05 56.71 -18.43
N PRO A 386 -45.87 57.25 -17.21
CA PRO A 386 -44.87 58.32 -17.10
C PRO A 386 -44.01 58.32 -15.81
N THR A 387 -42.88 59.00 -15.95
CA THR A 387 -41.82 59.37 -15.01
C THR A 387 -42.29 60.02 -13.71
N ALA A 388 -41.70 59.61 -12.58
CA ALA A 388 -41.61 60.43 -11.38
C ALA A 388 -40.26 60.20 -10.67
N THR A 389 -39.56 61.30 -10.49
CA THR A 389 -38.28 61.45 -9.78
C THR A 389 -38.51 61.42 -8.27
N THR A 390 -37.83 60.55 -7.52
CA THR A 390 -37.58 60.79 -6.08
C THR A 390 -36.27 60.17 -5.56
N ALA A 391 -35.56 61.05 -4.87
CA ALA A 391 -34.43 60.93 -3.97
C ALA A 391 -34.03 59.55 -3.40
N ARG A 392 -32.75 59.24 -3.66
CA ARG A 392 -31.73 58.58 -2.83
C ARG A 392 -32.08 58.31 -1.35
N ALA A 393 -32.17 57.03 -1.00
CA ALA A 393 -31.99 56.52 0.37
C ALA A 393 -30.80 55.54 0.39
N ALA A 394 -29.96 55.66 1.41
CA ALA A 394 -28.67 54.99 1.55
C ALA A 394 -28.81 53.48 1.85
N ASN A 395 -27.95 52.66 1.24
CA ASN A 395 -27.80 51.24 1.57
C ASN A 395 -27.14 51.07 2.95
N PRO A 396 -27.56 50.08 3.77
CA PRO A 396 -26.88 49.72 5.01
C PRO A 396 -25.48 49.11 4.73
N PRO A 397 -24.53 49.22 5.68
CA PRO A 397 -23.15 48.82 5.47
C PRO A 397 -22.99 47.31 5.27
N GLN A 398 -22.17 46.91 4.29
CA GLN A 398 -21.78 45.52 4.08
C GLN A 398 -20.96 45.01 5.29
N PRO A 399 -21.13 43.74 5.70
CA PRO A 399 -20.27 43.11 6.69
C PRO A 399 -18.83 43.00 6.18
N PRO A 400 -17.82 43.07 7.07
CA PRO A 400 -16.42 43.05 6.67
C PRO A 400 -16.06 41.75 5.98
N GLN A 401 -15.36 41.85 4.84
CA GLN A 401 -14.81 40.69 4.14
C GLN A 401 -13.82 39.95 5.06
N PRO A 402 -13.83 38.62 5.09
CA PRO A 402 -12.82 37.86 5.81
C PRO A 402 -11.45 38.14 5.21
N THR A 403 -10.53 38.63 6.05
CA THR A 403 -9.11 38.76 5.75
C THR A 403 -8.58 37.43 5.25
N ALA A 404 -8.03 37.41 4.04
CA ALA A 404 -7.38 36.25 3.46
C ALA A 404 -6.29 35.73 4.42
N THR A 405 -6.48 34.50 4.90
CA THR A 405 -5.43 33.75 5.57
C THR A 405 -4.26 33.60 4.59
N PRO A 406 -3.01 33.90 4.97
CA PRO A 406 -1.87 33.71 4.08
C PRO A 406 -1.81 32.24 3.65
N THR A 407 -1.91 32.01 2.35
CA THR A 407 -1.66 30.70 1.73
C THR A 407 -0.24 30.26 2.12
N PRO A 408 -0.04 29.05 2.70
CA PRO A 408 1.30 28.55 2.91
C PRO A 408 1.99 28.49 1.55
N SER A 409 3.14 29.14 1.44
CA SER A 409 3.99 29.02 0.25
C SER A 409 4.35 27.54 0.07
N PRO A 410 4.32 26.99 -1.16
CA PRO A 410 4.80 25.64 -1.40
C PRO A 410 6.23 25.56 -0.89
N THR A 411 6.46 24.72 0.11
CA THR A 411 7.79 24.52 0.67
C THR A 411 8.64 23.88 -0.41
N ALA A 412 9.82 24.45 -0.68
CA ALA A 412 10.71 23.95 -1.72
C ALA A 412 10.99 22.46 -1.49
N THR A 413 10.74 21.64 -2.51
CA THR A 413 11.15 20.23 -2.51
C THR A 413 12.66 20.18 -2.23
N PRO A 414 13.13 19.35 -1.28
CA PRO A 414 14.56 19.23 -1.01
C PRO A 414 15.33 18.90 -2.30
N GLN A 415 16.46 19.57 -2.54
CA GLN A 415 17.36 19.20 -3.63
C GLN A 415 18.21 17.99 -3.20
N GLY A 416 18.06 16.85 -3.88
CA GLY A 416 18.79 15.61 -3.61
C GLY A 416 18.03 14.61 -2.72
N PRO A 417 18.68 13.50 -2.31
CA PRO A 417 18.04 12.45 -1.52
C PRO A 417 17.48 12.97 -0.19
N TYR A 418 16.22 12.64 0.10
CA TYR A 418 15.55 13.02 1.33
C TYR A 418 14.72 11.87 1.90
N ALA A 419 14.62 11.84 3.23
CA ALA A 419 13.68 10.98 3.94
C ALA A 419 12.34 11.71 4.07
N ALA A 420 11.22 11.03 3.88
CA ALA A 420 9.91 11.62 4.13
C ALA A 420 8.89 10.58 4.60
N ILE A 421 8.03 10.99 5.54
CA ILE A 421 6.97 10.17 6.11
C ILE A 421 5.62 10.76 5.70
N SER A 422 4.72 9.92 5.20
CA SER A 422 3.31 10.26 5.04
C SER A 422 2.49 9.51 6.09
N GLY A 423 1.61 10.21 6.82
CA GLY A 423 0.75 9.60 7.84
C GLY A 423 0.04 10.64 8.70
N PRO A 424 -0.87 10.21 9.58
CA PRO A 424 -1.61 11.12 10.46
C PRO A 424 -0.67 11.73 11.51
N ALA A 425 -0.65 13.07 11.57
CA ALA A 425 0.10 13.81 12.58
C ALA A 425 -0.64 13.89 13.94
N ALA A 426 -1.93 13.54 13.99
CA ALA A 426 -2.73 13.53 15.20
C ALA A 426 -3.73 12.37 15.20
N LEU A 427 -3.92 11.75 16.38
CA LEU A 427 -4.77 10.58 16.59
C LEU A 427 -5.46 10.63 17.97
N ALA A 428 -6.60 9.96 18.09
CA ALA A 428 -7.23 9.74 19.40
C ALA A 428 -6.38 8.79 20.27
N ALA A 429 -6.56 8.87 21.59
CA ALA A 429 -5.92 7.95 22.53
C ALA A 429 -6.26 6.49 22.19
N GLY A 430 -5.25 5.61 22.11
CA GLY A 430 -5.45 4.21 21.76
C GLY A 430 -5.74 3.95 20.27
N ALA A 431 -5.76 4.99 19.42
CA ALA A 431 -6.02 4.83 17.99
C ALA A 431 -4.77 4.30 17.26
N THR A 432 -5.01 3.77 16.06
CA THR A 432 -3.99 3.23 15.18
C THR A 432 -3.78 4.16 14.00
N GLY A 433 -2.52 4.42 13.66
CA GLY A 433 -2.12 5.23 12.51
C GLY A 433 -1.17 4.48 11.60
N THR A 434 -1.28 4.75 10.30
CA THR A 434 -0.42 4.17 9.26
C THR A 434 0.55 5.21 8.72
N TYR A 435 1.82 4.86 8.64
CA TYR A 435 2.92 5.71 8.19
C TYR A 435 3.64 5.05 7.02
N LEU A 436 3.84 5.80 5.95
CA LEU A 436 4.43 5.33 4.71
C LEU A 436 5.75 6.06 4.44
N ASP A 437 6.69 5.31 3.90
CA ASP A 437 7.92 5.84 3.36
C ASP A 437 7.61 6.48 2.00
N ILE A 438 7.75 7.79 1.93
CA ILE A 438 7.62 8.56 0.69
C ILE A 438 8.93 9.28 0.35
N SER A 439 10.05 8.73 0.82
CA SER A 439 11.41 9.20 0.55
C SER A 439 11.72 9.14 -0.93
N GLN A 440 12.53 10.09 -1.40
CA GLN A 440 12.97 10.13 -2.79
C GLN A 440 14.48 10.44 -2.86
N PRO A 441 15.21 9.93 -3.87
CA PRO A 441 14.77 8.90 -4.82
C PRO A 441 14.59 7.53 -4.15
N ALA A 442 14.40 6.45 -4.91
CA ALA A 442 14.39 5.11 -4.34
C ALA A 442 15.71 4.84 -3.59
N HIS A 443 15.58 4.16 -2.46
CA HIS A 443 16.65 3.88 -1.53
C HIS A 443 16.79 2.35 -1.37
N VAL A 444 17.94 1.88 -0.90
CA VAL A 444 18.21 0.43 -0.79
C VAL A 444 17.71 -0.18 0.51
N ARG A 445 17.41 0.64 1.51
CA ARG A 445 16.91 0.21 2.82
C ARG A 445 16.21 1.35 3.56
N SER A 446 15.17 1.01 4.31
CA SER A 446 14.48 1.89 5.25
C SER A 446 14.31 1.19 6.60
N ASP A 447 14.53 1.90 7.71
CA ASP A 447 14.31 1.41 9.07
C ASP A 447 13.36 2.36 9.81
N TRP A 448 12.30 1.82 10.41
CA TRP A 448 11.34 2.59 11.22
C TRP A 448 11.65 2.47 12.70
N THR A 449 11.55 3.58 13.44
CA THR A 449 11.71 3.63 14.89
C THR A 449 10.52 4.33 15.53
N TYR A 450 9.81 3.63 16.43
CA TYR A 450 8.64 4.15 17.15
C TYR A 450 8.43 3.38 18.45
N LEU A 451 7.93 4.03 19.50
CA LEU A 451 7.64 3.39 20.80
C LEU A 451 8.80 2.53 21.36
N GLY A 452 10.04 2.92 21.07
CA GLY A 452 11.26 2.19 21.46
C GLY A 452 11.55 0.91 20.66
N LYS A 453 10.78 0.63 19.61
CA LYS A 453 11.00 -0.49 18.68
C LYS A 453 11.64 0.00 17.39
N VAL A 454 12.46 -0.86 16.79
CA VAL A 454 13.01 -0.68 15.45
C VAL A 454 12.46 -1.79 14.56
N THR A 455 11.86 -1.40 13.43
CA THR A 455 11.32 -2.30 12.41
C THR A 455 12.09 -2.06 11.11
N PRO A 456 13.07 -2.91 10.77
CA PRO A 456 13.94 -2.69 9.62
C PRO A 456 13.31 -3.19 8.32
N HIS A 457 13.73 -2.61 7.20
CA HIS A 457 13.37 -2.99 5.83
C HIS A 457 11.86 -3.02 5.56
N GLN A 458 11.13 -1.93 5.81
CA GLN A 458 9.69 -1.87 5.56
C GLN A 458 9.29 -0.55 4.84
N PRO A 459 8.53 -0.59 3.73
CA PRO A 459 7.99 0.60 3.06
C PRO A 459 6.94 1.39 3.87
N GLY A 460 6.52 0.88 5.03
CA GLY A 460 5.62 1.57 5.95
C GLY A 460 5.36 0.76 7.22
N VAL A 461 4.77 1.40 8.21
CA VAL A 461 4.42 0.81 9.51
C VAL A 461 3.03 1.25 9.95
N THR A 462 2.29 0.36 10.61
CA THR A 462 1.03 0.70 11.29
C THR A 462 1.25 0.61 12.78
N ILE A 463 0.94 1.68 13.51
CA ILE A 463 1.28 1.83 14.92
C ILE A 463 -0.01 2.05 15.71
N THR A 464 -0.30 1.16 16.65
CA THR A 464 -1.29 1.41 17.70
C THR A 464 -0.64 2.22 18.82
N PHE A 465 -1.08 3.46 19.01
CA PHE A 465 -0.50 4.33 20.02
C PHE A 465 -1.07 4.04 21.42
N PRO A 466 -0.31 4.33 22.49
CA PRO A 466 -0.82 4.18 23.86
C PRO A 466 -2.07 5.04 24.11
N SER A 467 -2.87 4.65 25.10
CA SER A 467 -4.00 5.48 25.56
C SER A 467 -3.56 6.72 26.34
N ALA A 468 -2.29 6.79 26.75
CA ALA A 468 -1.74 7.97 27.40
C ALA A 468 -1.59 9.12 26.38
N PRO A 469 -2.12 10.32 26.66
CA PRO A 469 -1.86 11.49 25.81
C PRO A 469 -0.38 11.83 25.76
N GLY A 470 0.13 12.21 24.59
CA GLY A 470 1.54 12.54 24.44
C GLY A 470 1.97 12.75 22.99
N CYS A 471 3.23 13.14 22.83
CA CYS A 471 3.90 13.22 21.53
C CYS A 471 4.76 11.98 21.33
N TYR A 472 4.44 11.21 20.30
CA TYR A 472 5.12 9.97 19.99
C TYR A 472 5.89 10.14 18.68
N PRO A 473 7.24 10.15 18.71
CA PRO A 473 8.03 10.27 17.49
C PRO A 473 7.97 8.97 16.70
N VAL A 474 7.66 9.10 15.42
CA VAL A 474 7.81 8.05 14.40
C VAL A 474 8.94 8.48 13.49
N THR A 475 10.06 7.77 13.53
CA THR A 475 11.27 8.10 12.77
C THR A 475 11.49 7.08 11.68
N LEU A 476 11.70 7.54 10.46
CA LEU A 476 12.13 6.77 9.30
C LEU A 476 13.59 7.09 9.03
N THR A 477 14.43 6.07 8.92
CA THR A 477 15.83 6.20 8.48
C THR A 477 16.00 5.49 7.15
N VAL A 478 16.42 6.19 6.11
CA VAL A 478 16.60 5.65 4.75
C VAL A 478 18.06 5.71 4.32
N TYR A 479 18.48 4.68 3.59
CA TYR A 479 19.85 4.48 3.12
C TYR A 479 19.87 4.45 1.59
N PHE A 480 20.54 5.42 0.97
CA PHE A 480 20.70 5.56 -0.47
C PHE A 480 22.04 4.97 -0.92
N ALA A 481 22.08 4.39 -2.11
CA ALA A 481 23.30 3.81 -2.68
C ALA A 481 24.08 4.76 -3.60
N SER A 482 23.42 5.74 -4.24
CA SER A 482 24.08 6.66 -5.18
C SER A 482 23.34 8.00 -5.29
N PRO A 483 23.93 9.10 -4.76
CA PRO A 483 25.12 9.11 -3.90
C PRO A 483 24.84 8.35 -2.58
N PRO A 484 25.84 7.66 -1.99
CA PRO A 484 25.69 7.05 -0.67
C PRO A 484 25.28 8.10 0.36
N ALA A 485 24.11 7.93 0.97
CA ALA A 485 23.59 8.85 1.97
C ALA A 485 22.70 8.12 2.97
N THR A 486 22.69 8.57 4.22
CA THR A 486 21.67 8.20 5.19
C THR A 486 20.87 9.45 5.52
N LYS A 487 19.54 9.39 5.37
CA LYS A 487 18.64 10.49 5.74
C LYS A 487 17.62 9.97 6.74
N ALA A 488 17.13 10.87 7.60
CA ALA A 488 16.08 10.53 8.54
C ALA A 488 14.98 11.58 8.53
N ALA A 489 13.74 11.13 8.67
CA ALA A 489 12.56 11.95 8.87
C ALA A 489 11.89 11.54 10.17
N THR A 490 11.43 12.51 10.96
CA THR A 490 10.67 12.25 12.18
C THR A 490 9.35 12.99 12.12
N LEU A 491 8.26 12.25 12.32
CA LEU A 491 6.92 12.78 12.51
C LEU A 491 6.51 12.64 13.98
N ASN A 492 6.30 13.76 14.67
CA ASN A 492 5.79 13.76 16.04
C ASN A 492 4.27 13.62 16.03
N VAL A 493 3.77 12.44 16.39
CA VAL A 493 2.34 12.14 16.38
C VAL A 493 1.70 12.59 17.68
N ALA A 494 0.75 13.50 17.58
CA ALA A 494 -0.07 13.98 18.69
C ALA A 494 -1.17 12.97 19.04
N VAL A 495 -1.09 12.36 20.23
CA VAL A 495 -2.09 11.38 20.68
C VAL A 495 -2.89 11.94 21.85
N GLY A 496 -4.19 11.72 21.84
CA GLY A 496 -5.08 12.08 22.97
C GLY A 496 -5.25 13.59 23.17
N GLY A 497 -5.19 14.37 22.08
CA GLY A 497 -5.34 15.84 22.14
C GLY A 497 -4.07 16.60 22.52
N ALA A 498 -2.92 15.93 22.59
CA ALA A 498 -1.62 16.59 22.75
C ALA A 498 -1.33 17.54 21.57
N SER A 499 -0.47 18.53 21.79
CA SER A 499 0.06 19.40 20.73
C SER A 499 1.55 19.10 20.59
N CYS A 500 2.00 18.78 19.37
CA CYS A 500 3.37 18.37 19.09
C CYS A 500 4.08 19.36 18.18
N PRO A 501 5.41 19.53 18.36
CA PRO A 501 6.22 20.45 17.57
C PRO A 501 6.36 20.03 16.10
#